data_AF-A0A0C5V1R0-F1
#
_entry.id   AF-A0A0C5V1R0-F1
#
_cell.length_a   1.000
_cell.length_b   1.000
_cell.length_c   1.000
_cell.angle_alpha   90.00
_cell.angle_beta   90.00
_cell.angle_gamma   90.00
#
_symmetry.space_group_name_H-M   'P 1'
#
loop_
_entity.id
_entity.type
_entity.pdbx_description
1 polymer ?
#
loop_
_entity_poly.entity_id
_entity_poly.type
_entity_poly.pdbx_seq_one_letter_code
_entity_poly.pdbx_strand_id
1 'polypeptide(L)'
;MSQINRRDPRIEKILRNRLHPQHQMVMQKTIGSVTLSVDPKRKNPHVKGFIGPNGIRRINRQLGHNVQHEASKHTYEQSVNLPLITIDQPDHFVAVVPDMVGGRLTAHDKDLLGLARQFVSGHNGAVIAIVFGHCREHQFDLAGVDRLIHFNDEHYQGYCPETKIAALMAVEKRWSPAFWFFPDSIHGGTELGSRLSARLGVRAATRVRQADRTTVTCLGGNQMIDIQRPIEKILLLMEECAEPVSGQRHEARPMLPDIIDTHSPRLQDLGQVQVDPGDIALAEAEFIIAGGNGIRDWDLFHRTATVLHATEGASRVAVDNGHMPRFRQVGATGTWVAAKVYLAVGISGAIQHLQGIGQCNKVIAINTDPDCDMVKRADLSIIDDSQTILTALIDAMQSRNPGDHEDVA
;
A
#
# COMPACT_ATOMS: atom_id res chain seq x y z
N MET A 1 24.32 -30.62 29.45
CA MET A 1 24.69 -31.27 28.17
C MET A 1 23.56 -31.06 27.19
N SER A 2 23.74 -30.14 26.24
CA SER A 2 22.75 -29.76 25.22
C SER A 2 22.39 -30.96 24.34
N GLN A 3 21.12 -31.35 24.32
CA GLN A 3 20.60 -32.32 23.36
C GLN A 3 20.64 -31.72 21.96
N ILE A 4 21.70 -32.04 21.21
CA ILE A 4 21.75 -31.77 19.77
C ILE A 4 20.74 -32.72 19.12
N ASN A 5 19.63 -32.17 18.62
CA ASN A 5 18.66 -32.91 17.82
C ASN A 5 19.33 -33.36 16.51
N ARG A 6 19.89 -34.57 16.50
CA ARG A 6 20.36 -35.21 15.25
C ARG A 6 19.15 -35.63 14.43
N ARG A 7 18.96 -34.95 13.31
CA ARG A 7 17.96 -35.32 12.29
C ARG A 7 18.48 -36.51 11.49
N ASP A 8 17.67 -37.53 11.30
CA ASP A 8 18.01 -38.69 10.48
C ASP A 8 17.84 -38.35 8.98
N PRO A 9 18.93 -38.31 8.19
CA PRO A 9 18.88 -37.95 6.77
C PRO A 9 17.97 -38.86 5.94
N ARG A 10 17.79 -40.12 6.36
CA ARG A 10 16.95 -41.09 5.66
C ARG A 10 15.47 -40.72 5.76
N ILE A 11 15.05 -40.24 6.93
CA ILE A 11 13.67 -39.79 7.17
C ILE A 11 13.36 -38.54 6.35
N GLU A 12 14.27 -37.56 6.29
CA GLU A 12 14.08 -36.36 5.48
C GLU A 12 13.97 -36.68 3.98
N LYS A 13 14.77 -37.63 3.48
CA LYS A 13 14.72 -38.05 2.07
C LYS A 13 13.40 -38.74 1.72
N ILE A 14 12.86 -39.54 2.65
CA ILE A 14 11.57 -40.19 2.49
C ILE A 14 10.44 -39.15 2.53
N LEU A 15 10.50 -38.16 3.42
CA LEU A 15 9.51 -37.08 3.52
C LEU A 15 9.47 -36.15 2.28
N ARG A 16 10.60 -35.94 1.61
CA ARG A 16 10.65 -35.13 0.38
C ARG A 16 10.07 -35.84 -0.84
N ASN A 17 10.11 -37.18 -0.87
CA ASN A 17 9.63 -37.95 -2.00
C ASN A 17 8.23 -38.54 -1.73
N ARG A 18 7.19 -37.85 -2.21
CA ARG A 18 5.77 -38.24 -2.03
C ARG A 18 5.40 -39.58 -2.66
N LEU A 19 6.21 -40.08 -3.59
CA LEU A 19 6.03 -41.37 -4.26
C LEU A 19 6.74 -42.52 -3.53
N HIS A 20 7.49 -42.23 -2.46
CA HIS A 20 8.19 -43.27 -1.71
C HIS A 20 7.19 -44.15 -0.95
N PRO A 21 7.27 -45.49 -1.02
CA PRO A 21 6.25 -46.39 -0.45
C PRO A 21 6.06 -46.25 1.07
N GLN A 22 7.07 -45.75 1.78
CA GLN A 22 7.02 -45.50 3.22
C GLN A 22 6.64 -44.05 3.59
N HIS A 23 6.36 -43.17 2.61
CA HIS A 23 6.10 -41.75 2.85
C HIS A 23 4.92 -41.53 3.81
N GLN A 24 3.78 -42.20 3.60
CA GLN A 24 2.61 -42.06 4.47
C GLN A 24 2.87 -42.53 5.90
N MET A 25 3.61 -43.62 6.07
CA MET A 25 3.92 -44.20 7.38
C MET A 25 4.92 -43.34 8.18
N VAL A 26 5.91 -42.76 7.49
CA VAL A 26 6.88 -41.82 8.08
C VAL A 26 6.19 -40.49 8.43
N MET A 27 5.31 -39.99 7.57
CA MET A 27 4.45 -38.83 7.87
C MET A 27 3.63 -39.05 9.14
N GLN A 28 2.92 -40.18 9.27
CA GLN A 28 2.11 -40.49 10.45
C GLN A 28 2.94 -40.62 11.74
N LYS A 29 4.13 -41.23 11.69
CA LYS A 29 5.03 -41.33 12.86
C LYS A 29 5.67 -40.00 13.28
N THR A 30 5.78 -39.03 12.37
CA THR A 30 6.35 -37.70 12.68
C THR A 30 5.29 -36.76 13.26
N ILE A 31 4.00 -37.12 13.19
CA ILE A 31 2.88 -36.40 13.82
C ILE A 31 2.76 -36.83 15.30
N GLY A 32 3.87 -36.70 16.02
CA GLY A 32 3.94 -36.70 17.47
C GLY A 32 4.38 -35.30 17.90
N SER A 33 3.44 -34.51 18.41
CA SER A 33 3.66 -33.21 19.07
C SER A 33 4.45 -32.15 18.30
N VAL A 34 4.15 -31.94 17.02
CA VAL A 34 4.33 -30.62 16.40
C VAL A 34 3.00 -30.24 15.80
N THR A 35 2.21 -29.51 16.56
CA THR A 35 1.23 -28.59 15.98
C THR A 35 2.04 -27.61 15.14
N LEU A 36 2.26 -27.97 13.87
CA LEU A 36 2.37 -26.97 12.81
C LEU A 36 0.99 -26.33 12.78
N SER A 37 0.77 -25.37 13.68
CA SER A 37 -0.29 -24.40 13.53
C SER A 37 -0.05 -23.81 12.16
N VAL A 38 -0.94 -24.20 11.25
CA VAL A 38 -1.21 -23.47 10.03
C VAL A 38 -1.29 -22.02 10.45
N ASP A 39 -0.26 -21.28 10.07
CA ASP A 39 -0.23 -19.83 9.88
C ASP A 39 -1.63 -19.23 10.04
N PRO A 40 -1.91 -18.41 11.07
CA PRO A 40 -3.11 -17.58 11.06
C PRO A 40 -2.89 -16.55 9.95
N LYS A 41 -3.14 -17.01 8.71
CA LYS A 41 -3.14 -16.24 7.47
C LYS A 41 -3.71 -14.88 7.81
N ARG A 42 -2.95 -13.82 7.55
CA ARG A 42 -3.44 -12.45 7.48
C ARG A 42 -4.74 -12.48 6.69
N LYS A 43 -5.87 -12.45 7.42
CA LYS A 43 -7.17 -12.25 6.82
C LYS A 43 -7.20 -10.77 6.53
N ASN A 44 -6.92 -10.43 5.27
CA ASN A 44 -7.10 -9.07 4.81
C ASN A 44 -8.54 -8.68 5.18
N PRO A 45 -8.72 -7.68 6.04
CA PRO A 45 -10.04 -7.34 6.53
C PRO A 45 -10.86 -6.76 5.35
N HIS A 46 -10.19 -6.20 4.32
CA HIS A 46 -10.78 -5.69 3.08
C HIS A 46 -11.26 -6.76 2.10
N VAL A 47 -11.21 -8.06 2.43
CA VAL A 47 -11.75 -9.11 1.55
C VAL A 47 -13.18 -8.73 1.13
N LYS A 48 -13.38 -8.64 -0.21
CA LYS A 48 -14.62 -8.16 -0.83
C LYS A 48 -15.83 -8.89 -0.24
N GLY A 49 -16.58 -8.17 0.58
CA GLY A 49 -17.92 -8.55 1.00
C GLY A 49 -18.94 -7.97 0.03
N PHE A 50 -20.08 -8.62 -0.09
CA PHE A 50 -21.24 -8.02 -0.78
C PHE A 50 -22.09 -7.28 0.25
N ILE A 51 -22.53 -6.07 -0.09
CA ILE A 51 -23.51 -5.31 0.70
C ILE A 51 -24.88 -5.77 0.23
N GLY A 52 -25.60 -6.49 1.09
CA GLY A 52 -26.98 -6.87 0.78
C GLY A 52 -27.90 -5.64 0.72
N PRO A 53 -29.13 -5.78 0.20
CA PRO A 53 -30.12 -4.68 0.12
C PRO A 53 -30.46 -4.02 1.47
N ASN A 54 -30.03 -4.62 2.58
CA ASN A 54 -30.23 -4.11 3.94
C ASN A 54 -28.99 -3.37 4.50
N GLY A 55 -27.97 -3.06 3.68
CA GLY A 55 -26.78 -2.29 4.10
C GLY A 55 -25.74 -3.07 4.93
N ILE A 56 -25.98 -4.34 5.24
CA ILE A 56 -25.07 -5.18 6.03
C ILE A 56 -24.05 -5.86 5.11
N ARG A 57 -22.76 -5.64 5.37
CA ARG A 57 -21.64 -6.29 4.66
C ARG A 57 -21.55 -7.76 5.06
N ARG A 58 -21.72 -8.66 4.10
CA ARG A 58 -21.56 -10.11 4.29
C ARG A 58 -20.27 -10.59 3.62
N ILE A 59 -19.49 -11.40 4.34
CA ILE A 59 -18.30 -12.06 3.78
C ILE A 59 -18.77 -13.10 2.77
N ASN A 60 -18.34 -13.01 1.52
CA ASN A 60 -18.65 -14.00 0.52
C ASN A 60 -17.83 -15.28 0.81
N ARG A 61 -18.48 -16.33 1.32
CA ARG A 61 -17.84 -17.60 1.69
C ARG A 61 -17.93 -18.67 0.60
N GLN A 62 -18.40 -18.35 -0.59
CA GLN A 62 -18.44 -19.30 -1.70
C GLN A 62 -17.07 -19.43 -2.36
N LEU A 63 -16.29 -20.40 -1.87
CA LEU A 63 -15.25 -21.07 -2.65
C LEU A 63 -15.94 -22.00 -3.66
N GLY A 64 -15.84 -21.70 -4.96
CA GLY A 64 -16.14 -22.64 -6.04
C GLY A 64 -17.20 -22.18 -7.04
N HIS A 65 -16.76 -21.96 -8.28
CA HIS A 65 -17.49 -22.00 -9.55
C HIS A 65 -18.87 -21.30 -9.66
N ASN A 66 -18.84 -20.06 -10.15
CA ASN A 66 -19.51 -19.59 -11.38
C ASN A 66 -19.72 -18.08 -11.25
N VAL A 67 -18.86 -17.29 -11.90
CA VAL A 67 -19.10 -15.86 -12.10
C VAL A 67 -19.85 -15.73 -13.42
N GLN A 68 -21.18 -15.69 -13.35
CA GLN A 68 -21.96 -15.08 -14.42
C GLN A 68 -21.81 -13.56 -14.29
N HIS A 69 -21.32 -12.94 -15.36
CA HIS A 69 -21.28 -11.49 -15.51
C HIS A 69 -22.71 -10.95 -15.55
N GLU A 70 -23.17 -10.35 -14.47
CA GLU A 70 -24.28 -9.40 -14.54
C GLU A 70 -23.73 -8.01 -14.87
N ALA A 71 -24.32 -7.43 -15.92
CA ALA A 71 -23.99 -6.13 -16.46
C ALA A 71 -24.06 -5.03 -15.40
N SER A 72 -23.06 -4.15 -15.43
CA SER A 72 -22.98 -2.93 -14.63
C SER A 72 -24.13 -1.99 -14.96
N LYS A 73 -25.22 -2.08 -14.19
CA LYS A 73 -26.21 -1.01 -14.09
C LYS A 73 -25.57 0.15 -13.33
N HIS A 74 -25.38 1.27 -14.04
CA HIS A 74 -25.15 2.57 -13.43
C HIS A 74 -26.26 2.83 -12.42
N THR A 75 -25.91 2.70 -11.14
CA THR A 75 -26.79 3.05 -10.05
C THR A 75 -26.56 4.54 -9.82
N TYR A 76 -27.60 5.34 -10.05
CA TYR A 76 -27.63 6.73 -9.62
C TYR A 76 -27.27 6.78 -8.13
N GLU A 77 -26.20 7.50 -7.77
CA GLU A 77 -25.83 7.75 -6.37
C GLU A 77 -26.95 8.57 -5.72
N GLN A 78 -27.94 7.89 -5.14
CA GLN A 78 -28.74 8.48 -4.09
C GLN A 78 -27.82 8.78 -2.93
N SER A 79 -27.73 10.05 -2.53
CA SER A 79 -27.02 10.48 -1.34
C SER A 79 -27.63 9.80 -0.12
N VAL A 80 -27.05 8.68 0.31
CA VAL A 80 -27.42 8.00 1.55
C VAL A 80 -27.12 8.97 2.69
N ASN A 81 -28.16 9.43 3.39
CA ASN A 81 -28.00 10.33 4.51
C ASN A 81 -27.49 9.53 5.72
N LEU A 82 -26.16 9.45 5.85
CA LEU A 82 -25.50 8.73 6.93
C LEU A 82 -25.66 9.48 8.26
N PRO A 83 -25.83 8.77 9.40
CA PRO A 83 -25.98 9.40 10.70
C PRO A 83 -24.72 10.19 11.06
N LEU A 84 -24.89 11.45 11.47
CA LEU A 84 -23.82 12.31 11.96
C LEU A 84 -23.61 12.11 13.46
N ILE A 85 -22.39 11.71 13.84
CA ILE A 85 -21.96 11.53 15.21
C ILE A 85 -21.21 12.79 15.65
N THR A 86 -21.65 13.36 16.77
CA THR A 86 -21.03 14.54 17.40
C THR A 86 -20.66 14.20 18.83
N ILE A 87 -19.45 14.56 19.23
CA ILE A 87 -18.93 14.37 20.60
C ILE A 87 -18.56 15.76 21.11
N ASP A 88 -19.30 16.29 22.08
CA ASP A 88 -19.05 17.66 22.56
C ASP A 88 -17.86 17.72 23.51
N GLN A 89 -17.87 16.87 24.54
CA GLN A 89 -16.83 16.82 25.58
C GLN A 89 -16.27 15.40 25.71
N PRO A 90 -15.21 15.06 24.95
CA PRO A 90 -14.55 13.77 25.07
C PRO A 90 -13.69 13.72 26.35
N ASP A 91 -13.72 12.58 27.03
CA ASP A 91 -12.89 12.29 28.21
C ASP A 91 -11.42 12.08 27.84
N HIS A 92 -11.17 11.62 26.61
CA HIS A 92 -9.84 11.36 26.09
C HIS A 92 -9.80 11.40 24.56
N PHE A 93 -8.60 11.57 24.01
CA PHE A 93 -8.35 11.59 22.58
C PHE A 93 -7.47 10.43 22.13
N VAL A 94 -7.73 9.94 20.92
CA VAL A 94 -6.78 9.14 20.14
C VAL A 94 -6.34 9.99 18.96
N ALA A 95 -5.05 10.34 18.92
CA ALA A 95 -4.49 11.15 17.84
C ALA A 95 -3.98 10.25 16.72
N VAL A 96 -4.37 10.53 15.49
CA VAL A 96 -3.92 9.87 14.28
C VAL A 96 -3.21 10.89 13.41
N VAL A 97 -1.97 10.58 13.02
CA VAL A 97 -1.17 11.39 12.11
C VAL A 97 -1.04 10.62 10.79
N PRO A 98 -1.98 10.80 9.84
CA PRO A 98 -1.95 10.10 8.56
C PRO A 98 -0.78 10.58 7.68
N ASP A 99 -0.33 9.73 6.75
CA ASP A 99 0.72 10.07 5.78
C ASP A 99 0.23 11.02 4.71
N MET A 100 -1.04 10.86 4.26
CA MET A 100 -1.67 11.75 3.29
C MET A 100 -0.90 11.86 1.96
N VAL A 101 -0.40 10.75 1.42
CA VAL A 101 0.32 10.72 0.14
C VAL A 101 -0.53 11.37 -0.97
N GLY A 102 0.03 12.35 -1.68
CA GLY A 102 -0.70 13.13 -2.69
C GLY A 102 -1.78 14.07 -2.11
N GLY A 103 -1.74 14.35 -0.81
CA GLY A 103 -2.70 15.20 -0.10
C GLY A 103 -4.05 14.54 0.16
N ARG A 104 -4.19 13.21 0.02
CA ARG A 104 -5.44 12.46 0.24
C ARG A 104 -5.25 11.31 1.23
N LEU A 105 -6.32 10.88 1.91
CA LEU A 105 -6.25 9.72 2.80
C LEU A 105 -6.00 8.44 1.99
N THR A 106 -4.87 7.79 2.30
CA THR A 106 -4.54 6.48 1.71
C THR A 106 -5.42 5.36 2.30
N ALA A 107 -5.35 4.16 1.72
CA ALA A 107 -5.99 2.99 2.32
C ALA A 107 -5.41 2.71 3.72
N HIS A 108 -4.09 2.81 3.87
CA HIS A 108 -3.41 2.62 5.15
C HIS A 108 -3.90 3.64 6.20
N ASP A 109 -4.00 4.92 5.84
CA ASP A 109 -4.52 5.96 6.76
C ASP A 109 -5.94 5.65 7.25
N LYS A 110 -6.79 5.09 6.37
CA LYS A 110 -8.16 4.71 6.71
C LYS A 110 -8.22 3.51 7.66
N ASP A 111 -7.27 2.58 7.55
CA ASP A 111 -7.14 1.46 8.50
C ASP A 111 -6.80 1.98 9.90
N LEU A 112 -5.92 2.97 9.99
CA LEU A 112 -5.56 3.62 11.26
C LEU A 112 -6.75 4.32 11.90
N LEU A 113 -7.52 5.06 11.12
CA LEU A 113 -8.74 5.74 11.60
C LEU A 113 -9.80 4.73 12.03
N GLY A 114 -9.92 3.61 11.31
CA GLY A 114 -10.74 2.46 11.70
C GLY A 114 -10.35 1.90 13.07
N LEU A 115 -9.06 1.68 13.29
CA LEU A 115 -8.54 1.21 14.58
C LEU A 115 -8.74 2.25 15.69
N ALA A 116 -8.47 3.53 15.41
CA ALA A 116 -8.68 4.62 16.35
C ALA A 116 -10.14 4.64 16.81
N ARG A 117 -11.08 4.44 15.89
CA ARG A 117 -12.50 4.37 16.24
C ARG A 117 -12.84 3.19 17.15
N GLN A 118 -12.21 2.04 16.99
CA GLN A 118 -12.37 0.91 17.90
C GLN A 118 -11.87 1.25 19.31
N PHE A 119 -10.76 1.99 19.42
CA PHE A 119 -10.20 2.40 20.71
C PHE A 119 -11.11 3.36 21.48
N VAL A 120 -11.86 4.20 20.79
CA VAL A 120 -12.81 5.13 21.42
C VAL A 120 -14.25 4.62 21.38
N SER A 121 -14.53 3.42 20.85
CA SER A 121 -15.88 2.83 20.88
C SER A 121 -16.23 2.35 22.29
N GLY A 122 -17.44 2.63 22.77
CA GLY A 122 -17.88 2.28 24.13
C GLY A 122 -17.22 3.10 25.24
N HIS A 123 -16.39 4.08 24.89
CA HIS A 123 -15.75 5.02 25.79
C HIS A 123 -16.10 6.42 25.28
N ASN A 124 -16.31 7.42 26.14
CA ASN A 124 -16.60 8.78 25.70
C ASN A 124 -15.31 9.47 25.19
N GLY A 125 -14.75 9.00 24.07
CA GLY A 125 -13.50 9.51 23.49
C GLY A 125 -13.65 9.90 22.03
N ALA A 126 -12.75 10.79 21.57
CA ALA A 126 -12.76 11.33 20.22
C ALA A 126 -11.48 11.00 19.45
N VAL A 127 -11.59 10.81 18.14
CA VAL A 127 -10.46 10.67 17.21
C VAL A 127 -10.09 12.04 16.68
N ILE A 128 -8.82 12.41 16.86
CA ILE A 128 -8.22 13.61 16.26
C ILE A 128 -7.39 13.17 15.06
N ALA A 129 -7.66 13.70 13.87
CA ALA A 129 -6.73 13.63 12.75
C ALA A 129 -5.84 14.88 12.74
N ILE A 130 -4.53 14.70 12.60
CA ILE A 130 -3.54 15.77 12.56
C ILE A 130 -2.84 15.74 11.21
N VAL A 131 -3.10 16.73 10.37
CA VAL A 131 -2.64 16.80 8.99
C VAL A 131 -1.66 17.96 8.82
N PHE A 132 -0.64 17.76 7.99
CA PHE A 132 0.40 18.74 7.70
C PHE A 132 0.42 19.09 6.20
N GLY A 133 0.72 20.34 5.88
CA GLY A 133 0.96 20.78 4.52
C GLY A 133 -0.30 20.77 3.64
N HIS A 134 -0.12 20.52 2.35
CA HIS A 134 -1.23 20.55 1.39
C HIS A 134 -2.23 19.42 1.62
N CYS A 135 -3.51 19.75 1.66
CA CYS A 135 -4.59 18.79 1.88
C CYS A 135 -5.66 18.93 0.79
N ARG A 136 -5.83 17.87 -0.01
CA ARG A 136 -6.86 17.73 -1.05
C ARG A 136 -8.02 16.81 -0.60
N GLU A 137 -8.01 16.40 0.67
CA GLU A 137 -9.04 15.54 1.25
C GLU A 137 -10.19 16.37 1.82
N HIS A 138 -11.41 15.90 1.59
CA HIS A 138 -12.64 16.55 2.06
C HIS A 138 -13.53 15.61 2.86
N GLN A 139 -13.21 14.30 2.89
CA GLN A 139 -14.05 13.24 3.44
C GLN A 139 -13.55 12.71 4.79
N PHE A 140 -12.95 13.57 5.62
CA PHE A 140 -12.53 13.20 6.98
C PHE A 140 -13.72 12.77 7.87
N ASP A 141 -14.89 13.36 7.62
CA ASP A 141 -16.16 13.01 8.26
C ASP A 141 -16.55 11.55 8.01
N LEU A 142 -16.39 11.08 6.77
CA LEU A 142 -16.66 9.69 6.37
C LEU A 142 -15.57 8.73 6.85
N ALA A 143 -14.36 9.24 7.09
CA ALA A 143 -13.23 8.46 7.59
C ALA A 143 -13.26 8.24 9.11
N GLY A 144 -14.24 8.79 9.84
CA GLY A 144 -14.40 8.59 11.27
C GLY A 144 -13.68 9.59 12.16
N VAL A 145 -13.34 10.77 11.63
CA VAL A 145 -12.63 11.83 12.34
C VAL A 145 -13.62 12.72 13.10
N ASP A 146 -13.45 12.85 14.42
CA ASP A 146 -14.28 13.73 15.25
C ASP A 146 -13.71 15.16 15.34
N ARG A 147 -12.38 15.27 15.26
CA ARG A 147 -11.62 16.51 15.36
C ARG A 147 -10.53 16.57 14.32
N LEU A 148 -10.34 17.73 13.69
CA LEU A 148 -9.32 17.93 12.67
C LEU A 148 -8.38 19.06 13.08
N ILE A 149 -7.09 18.77 13.20
CA ILE A 149 -6.04 19.77 13.30
C ILE A 149 -5.31 19.78 11.97
N HIS A 150 -5.30 20.94 11.29
CA HIS A 150 -4.59 21.11 10.03
C HIS A 150 -3.52 22.19 10.18
N PHE A 151 -2.26 21.78 10.06
CA PHE A 151 -1.10 22.65 9.99
C PHE A 151 -0.80 22.97 8.53
N ASN A 152 -1.32 24.09 8.03
CA ASN A 152 -1.31 24.44 6.60
C ASN A 152 -0.21 25.44 6.19
N ASP A 153 0.68 25.85 7.11
CA ASP A 153 1.77 26.77 6.79
C ASP A 153 2.79 26.17 5.81
N GLU A 154 3.43 27.01 5.00
CA GLU A 154 4.45 26.61 4.01
C GLU A 154 5.60 25.79 4.61
N HIS A 155 5.96 26.06 5.87
CA HIS A 155 7.04 25.35 6.59
C HIS A 155 6.70 23.88 6.93
N TYR A 156 5.45 23.46 6.73
CA TYR A 156 5.03 22.05 6.85
C TYR A 156 4.99 21.31 5.51
N GLN A 157 5.32 22.00 4.40
CA GLN A 157 5.49 21.37 3.10
C GLN A 157 6.84 20.66 3.01
N GLY A 158 6.91 19.61 2.18
CA GLY A 158 8.13 18.83 1.97
C GLY A 158 8.61 18.05 3.21
N TYR A 159 9.89 17.72 3.22
CA TYR A 159 10.55 16.92 4.26
C TYR A 159 11.01 17.78 5.44
N CYS A 160 10.13 17.98 6.42
CA CYS A 160 10.37 18.84 7.59
C CYS A 160 10.07 18.16 8.94
N PRO A 161 10.73 17.03 9.28
CA PRO A 161 10.40 16.25 10.47
C PRO A 161 10.58 17.02 11.79
N GLU A 162 11.55 17.94 11.90
CA GLU A 162 11.76 18.71 13.13
C GLU A 162 10.60 19.66 13.43
N THR A 163 10.09 20.35 12.41
CA THR A 163 8.95 21.27 12.51
C THR A 163 7.67 20.50 12.84
N LYS A 164 7.40 19.38 12.14
CA LYS A 164 6.25 18.51 12.41
C LYS A 164 6.26 18.00 13.86
N ILE A 165 7.42 17.59 14.37
CA ILE A 165 7.54 17.11 15.77
C ILE A 165 7.29 18.23 16.79
N ALA A 166 7.74 19.46 16.54
CA ALA A 166 7.43 20.59 17.41
C ALA A 166 5.91 20.83 17.50
N ALA A 167 5.20 20.70 16.38
CA ALA A 167 3.75 20.79 16.34
C ALA A 167 3.06 19.66 17.13
N LEU A 168 3.50 18.42 16.96
CA LEU A 168 2.94 17.28 17.71
C LEU A 168 3.20 17.41 19.22
N MET A 169 4.33 17.98 19.63
CA MET A 169 4.61 18.30 21.03
C MET A 169 3.66 19.36 21.60
N ALA A 170 3.26 20.36 20.80
CA ALA A 170 2.25 21.34 21.21
C ALA A 170 0.88 20.68 21.42
N VAL A 171 0.50 19.76 20.52
CA VAL A 171 -0.72 18.96 20.65
C VAL A 171 -0.70 18.11 21.92
N GLU A 172 0.41 17.40 22.18
CA GLU A 172 0.60 16.59 23.39
C GLU A 172 0.47 17.43 24.67
N LYS A 173 1.08 18.62 24.70
CA LYS A 173 1.02 19.53 25.86
C LYS A 173 -0.40 20.04 26.12
N ARG A 174 -1.18 20.28 25.06
CA ARG A 174 -2.50 20.91 25.18
C ARG A 174 -3.63 19.92 25.44
N TRP A 175 -3.63 18.80 24.73
CA TRP A 175 -4.73 17.83 24.76
C TRP A 175 -4.36 16.46 25.31
N SER A 176 -3.07 16.21 25.52
CA SER A 176 -2.52 14.96 26.07
C SER A 176 -3.25 13.70 25.59
N PRO A 177 -3.23 13.42 24.27
CA PRO A 177 -3.90 12.25 23.72
C PRO A 177 -3.49 10.97 24.47
N ALA A 178 -4.46 10.10 24.73
CA ALA A 178 -4.22 8.83 25.42
C ALA A 178 -3.34 7.91 24.56
N PHE A 179 -3.52 7.96 23.24
CA PHE A 179 -2.76 7.19 22.26
C PHE A 179 -2.44 8.02 21.03
N TRP A 180 -1.31 7.70 20.41
CA TRP A 180 -0.82 8.27 19.16
C TRP A 180 -0.60 7.19 18.12
N PHE A 181 -1.25 7.32 16.97
CA PHE A 181 -1.22 6.36 15.87
C PHE A 181 -0.53 6.99 14.66
N PHE A 182 0.46 6.26 14.13
CA PHE A 182 1.20 6.62 12.93
C PHE A 182 1.24 5.43 11.97
N PRO A 183 1.18 5.65 10.65
CA PRO A 183 1.46 4.59 9.68
C PRO A 183 2.89 4.08 9.88
N ASP A 184 3.08 2.76 9.94
CA ASP A 184 4.41 2.15 9.86
C ASP A 184 4.84 2.06 8.38
N SER A 185 5.11 3.21 7.78
CA SER A 185 5.33 3.42 6.35
C SER A 185 6.66 4.11 6.05
N ILE A 186 7.06 4.01 4.78
CA ILE A 186 8.20 4.75 4.23
C ILE A 186 7.87 6.21 3.89
N HIS A 187 6.59 6.62 3.97
CA HIS A 187 6.12 7.94 3.56
C HIS A 187 6.27 9.01 4.67
N GLY A 188 6.64 8.60 5.88
CA GLY A 188 7.01 9.51 6.96
C GLY A 188 6.45 9.14 8.33
N GLY A 189 5.34 8.39 8.38
CA GLY A 189 4.69 7.98 9.63
C GLY A 189 5.64 7.30 10.63
N THR A 190 6.43 6.31 10.18
CA THR A 190 7.39 5.58 11.05
C THR A 190 8.40 6.53 11.67
N GLU A 191 8.92 7.48 10.87
CA GLU A 191 9.90 8.45 11.34
C GLU A 191 9.29 9.40 12.36
N LEU A 192 8.12 9.98 12.06
CA LEU A 192 7.45 10.92 12.96
C LEU A 192 7.09 10.26 14.30
N GLY A 193 6.49 9.07 14.26
CA GLY A 193 6.15 8.35 15.47
C GLY A 193 7.39 7.96 16.29
N SER A 194 8.47 7.55 15.63
CA SER A 194 9.75 7.26 16.30
C SER A 194 10.34 8.49 16.98
N ARG A 195 10.38 9.63 16.28
CA ARG A 195 10.90 10.90 16.82
C ARG A 195 10.04 11.41 17.97
N LEU A 196 8.71 11.31 17.87
CA LEU A 196 7.81 11.71 18.94
C LEU A 196 8.02 10.82 20.18
N SER A 197 8.18 9.50 20.00
CA SER A 197 8.43 8.57 21.10
C SER A 197 9.70 8.93 21.88
N ALA A 198 10.77 9.26 21.17
CA ALA A 198 12.03 9.68 21.77
C ALA A 198 11.89 11.02 22.52
N ARG A 199 11.14 11.99 21.97
CA ARG A 199 10.87 13.28 22.62
C ARG A 199 10.03 13.15 23.89
N LEU A 200 9.07 12.22 23.92
CA LEU A 200 8.22 11.95 25.09
C LEU A 200 8.86 11.00 26.10
N GLY A 201 9.99 10.37 25.76
CA GLY A 201 10.63 9.38 26.63
C GLY A 201 9.82 8.09 26.79
N VAL A 202 8.97 7.76 25.81
CA VAL A 202 8.13 6.55 25.79
C VAL A 202 8.60 5.60 24.70
N ARG A 203 8.27 4.32 24.82
CA ARG A 203 8.55 3.33 23.78
C ARG A 203 7.44 3.36 22.72
N ALA A 204 7.81 3.33 21.45
CA ALA A 204 6.87 3.06 20.37
C ALA A 204 6.73 1.55 20.16
N ALA A 205 5.50 1.09 19.94
CA ALA A 205 5.24 -0.24 19.41
C ALA A 205 5.34 -0.18 17.88
N THR A 206 6.29 -0.92 17.29
CA THR A 206 6.54 -0.94 15.85
C THR A 206 5.96 -2.19 15.20
N ARG A 207 5.73 -2.17 13.89
CA ARG A 207 5.22 -3.30 13.10
C ARG A 207 3.93 -3.88 13.70
N VAL A 208 3.07 -3.01 14.22
CA VAL A 208 1.84 -3.41 14.90
C VAL A 208 0.82 -3.82 13.86
N ARG A 209 0.47 -5.11 13.85
CA ARG A 209 -0.53 -5.68 12.95
C ARG A 209 -1.93 -5.64 13.55
N GLN A 210 -2.04 -5.74 14.87
CA GLN A 210 -3.31 -5.69 15.58
C GLN A 210 -3.08 -5.06 16.94
N ALA A 211 -4.05 -4.28 17.41
CA ALA A 211 -4.03 -3.69 18.74
C ALA A 211 -5.44 -3.62 19.34
N ASP A 212 -5.50 -3.66 20.65
CA ASP A 212 -6.64 -3.23 21.45
C ASP A 212 -6.14 -2.30 22.58
N ARG A 213 -7.04 -1.84 23.46
CA ARG A 213 -6.68 -0.92 24.55
C ARG A 213 -5.79 -1.54 25.64
N THR A 214 -5.43 -2.82 25.54
CA THR A 214 -4.66 -3.57 26.55
C THR A 214 -3.40 -4.20 25.98
N THR A 215 -3.44 -4.70 24.73
CA THR A 215 -2.34 -5.43 24.11
C THR A 215 -2.13 -5.02 22.65
N VAL A 216 -0.90 -5.20 22.17
CA VAL A 216 -0.53 -5.09 20.76
C VAL A 216 0.15 -6.37 20.28
N THR A 217 -0.12 -6.72 19.03
CA THR A 217 0.53 -7.82 18.31
C THR A 217 1.42 -7.25 17.22
N CYS A 218 2.73 -7.43 17.37
CA CYS A 218 3.77 -6.94 16.47
C CYS A 218 4.34 -8.07 15.61
N LEU A 219 4.71 -7.79 14.35
CA LEU A 219 5.41 -8.76 13.51
C LEU A 219 6.93 -8.75 13.73
N GLY A 220 7.50 -9.93 13.99
CA GLY A 220 8.93 -10.18 14.14
C GLY A 220 9.43 -11.35 13.28
N GLY A 221 10.74 -11.60 13.32
CA GLY A 221 11.35 -12.76 12.64
C GLY A 221 11.12 -12.78 11.12
N ASN A 222 11.34 -11.64 10.44
CA ASN A 222 11.00 -11.47 9.03
C ASN A 222 9.51 -11.74 8.72
N GLN A 223 8.62 -11.25 9.58
CA GLN A 223 7.15 -11.39 9.47
C GLN A 223 6.60 -12.80 9.70
N MET A 224 7.42 -13.71 10.25
CA MET A 224 7.03 -15.09 10.51
C MET A 224 6.51 -15.32 11.94
N ILE A 225 6.64 -14.32 12.83
CA ILE A 225 6.35 -14.48 14.25
C ILE A 225 5.49 -13.31 14.72
N ASP A 226 4.36 -13.62 15.37
CA ASP A 226 3.57 -12.65 16.11
C ASP A 226 4.15 -12.52 17.53
N ILE A 227 4.46 -11.28 17.93
CA ILE A 227 4.97 -10.93 19.26
C ILE A 227 3.91 -10.10 19.97
N GLN A 228 3.25 -10.69 20.97
CA GLN A 228 2.27 -9.99 21.80
C GLN A 228 2.94 -9.28 22.97
N ARG A 229 2.53 -8.04 23.26
CA ARG A 229 3.03 -7.23 24.37
C ARG A 229 1.94 -6.27 24.89
N PRO A 230 2.09 -5.69 26.08
CA PRO A 230 1.19 -4.65 26.57
C PRO A 230 1.12 -3.44 25.62
N ILE A 231 -0.03 -2.75 25.62
CA ILE A 231 -0.23 -1.53 24.84
C ILE A 231 0.77 -0.43 25.23
N GLU A 232 1.26 0.29 24.24
CA GLU A 232 2.13 1.46 24.41
C GLU A 232 1.36 2.74 24.04
N LYS A 233 1.86 3.90 24.46
CA LYS A 233 1.23 5.19 24.10
C LYS A 233 1.33 5.50 22.59
N ILE A 234 2.43 5.12 21.95
CA ILE A 234 2.68 5.38 20.53
C ILE A 234 2.71 4.07 19.74
N LEU A 235 1.89 3.97 18.71
CA LEU A 235 1.77 2.81 17.85
C LEU A 235 2.13 3.18 16.40
N LEU A 236 3.10 2.46 15.84
CA LEU A 236 3.38 2.45 14.40
C LEU A 236 2.66 1.24 13.81
N LEU A 237 1.57 1.51 13.10
CA LEU A 237 0.57 0.54 12.67
C LEU A 237 0.84 0.12 11.22
N MET A 238 0.90 -1.18 10.96
CA MET A 238 1.02 -1.70 9.60
C MET A 238 -0.31 -1.59 8.84
N GLU A 239 -0.25 -1.68 7.52
CA GLU A 239 -1.45 -1.80 6.68
C GLU A 239 -2.33 -2.97 7.10
N GLU A 240 -3.64 -2.83 6.87
CA GLU A 240 -4.67 -3.81 7.23
C GLU A 240 -4.76 -4.07 8.74
N CYS A 241 -4.43 -3.07 9.58
CA CYS A 241 -4.54 -3.21 11.04
C CYS A 241 -5.99 -3.22 11.56
N ALA A 242 -6.92 -2.65 10.80
CA ALA A 242 -8.35 -2.66 11.08
C ALA A 242 -9.16 -2.40 9.80
N GLU A 243 -10.48 -2.60 9.86
CA GLU A 243 -11.38 -2.16 8.80
C GLU A 243 -11.57 -0.63 8.82
N PRO A 244 -11.55 0.04 7.66
CA PRO A 244 -11.97 1.42 7.51
C PRO A 244 -13.38 1.66 8.02
N VAL A 245 -13.60 2.87 8.54
CA VAL A 245 -14.93 3.31 8.99
C VAL A 245 -15.90 3.34 7.82
N SER A 246 -17.12 2.85 8.04
CA SER A 246 -18.20 2.88 7.06
C SER A 246 -19.55 2.99 7.76
N GLY A 247 -20.55 3.54 7.05
CA GLY A 247 -21.94 3.57 7.53
C GLY A 247 -22.29 4.69 8.51
N GLN A 248 -21.37 5.60 8.82
CA GLN A 248 -21.59 6.76 9.69
C GLN A 248 -20.72 7.94 9.26
N ARG A 249 -21.11 9.15 9.65
CA ARG A 249 -20.35 10.39 9.48
C ARG A 249 -19.98 10.95 10.84
N HIS A 250 -18.84 11.62 10.92
CA HIS A 250 -18.38 12.32 12.11
C HIS A 250 -18.17 13.80 11.81
N GLU A 251 -18.22 14.63 12.83
CA GLU A 251 -18.22 16.09 12.66
C GLU A 251 -16.94 16.66 12.03
N ALA A 252 -15.80 15.98 12.18
CA ALA A 252 -14.47 16.50 11.78
C ALA A 252 -14.25 17.96 12.23
N ARG A 253 -14.71 18.31 13.45
CA ARG A 253 -14.72 19.69 13.95
C ARG A 253 -13.29 20.26 13.96
N PRO A 254 -13.03 21.40 13.30
CA PRO A 254 -11.71 22.01 13.30
C PRO A 254 -11.24 22.36 14.72
N MET A 255 -9.98 22.05 15.01
CA MET A 255 -9.27 22.44 16.21
C MET A 255 -8.10 23.32 15.79
N LEU A 256 -8.07 24.56 16.29
CA LEU A 256 -7.00 25.49 16.00
C LEU A 256 -5.77 25.12 16.83
N PRO A 257 -4.61 24.87 16.20
CA PRO A 257 -3.38 24.74 16.96
C PRO A 257 -2.96 26.11 17.54
N ASP A 258 -2.29 26.10 18.69
CA ASP A 258 -1.64 27.30 19.20
C ASP A 258 -0.52 27.74 18.23
N ILE A 259 -0.13 29.02 18.32
CA ILE A 259 1.08 29.51 17.64
C ILE A 259 2.26 28.73 18.20
N ILE A 260 2.87 27.89 17.36
CA ILE A 260 4.05 27.12 17.73
C ILE A 260 5.25 28.04 17.61
N ASP A 261 6.01 28.20 18.71
CA ASP A 261 7.30 28.90 18.66
C ASP A 261 8.14 28.30 17.53
N THR A 262 8.54 29.15 16.59
CA THR A 262 9.26 28.75 15.40
C THR A 262 10.60 28.11 15.80
N HIS A 263 10.62 26.79 15.83
CA HIS A 263 11.86 26.03 15.94
C HIS A 263 12.65 26.27 14.65
N SER A 264 13.89 26.76 14.74
CA SER A 264 14.77 26.85 13.56
C SER A 264 15.19 25.44 13.16
N PRO A 265 14.68 24.88 12.04
CA PRO A 265 15.05 23.54 11.63
C PRO A 265 16.55 23.49 11.31
N ARG A 266 17.21 22.43 11.74
CA ARG A 266 18.61 22.14 11.39
C ARG A 266 18.71 21.37 10.08
N LEU A 267 17.60 20.78 9.64
CA LEU A 267 17.49 20.07 8.39
C LEU A 267 16.92 21.01 7.32
N GLN A 268 17.60 21.06 6.18
CA GLN A 268 17.12 21.75 5.00
C GLN A 268 16.70 20.71 3.96
N ASP A 269 15.43 20.74 3.56
CA ASP A 269 14.95 19.98 2.42
C ASP A 269 15.41 20.68 1.13
N LEU A 270 16.16 19.98 0.29
CA LEU A 270 16.60 20.47 -1.02
C LEU A 270 15.67 19.99 -2.15
N GLY A 271 14.54 19.38 -1.78
CA GLY A 271 13.58 18.82 -2.71
C GLY A 271 13.95 17.40 -3.15
N GLN A 272 13.03 16.78 -3.88
CA GLN A 272 13.29 15.51 -4.52
C GLN A 272 14.27 15.71 -5.69
N VAL A 273 15.28 14.85 -5.76
CA VAL A 273 16.18 14.80 -6.92
C VAL A 273 15.50 13.94 -7.97
N GLN A 274 15.22 14.52 -9.14
CA GLN A 274 14.76 13.72 -10.28
C GLN A 274 15.88 12.76 -10.69
N VAL A 275 15.64 11.48 -10.50
CA VAL A 275 16.48 10.41 -11.05
C VAL A 275 15.95 10.14 -12.46
N ASP A 276 16.86 10.04 -13.44
CA ASP A 276 16.47 9.62 -14.79
C ASP A 276 15.75 8.26 -14.66
N PRO A 277 14.50 8.10 -15.15
CA PRO A 277 13.84 6.80 -15.19
C PRO A 277 14.67 5.73 -15.93
N GLY A 278 15.59 6.16 -16.79
CA GLY A 278 16.65 5.39 -17.43
C GLY A 278 17.69 4.77 -16.48
N ASP A 279 17.92 5.38 -15.32
CA ASP A 279 18.90 4.90 -14.34
C ASP A 279 18.27 4.08 -13.20
N ILE A 280 16.93 4.05 -13.12
CA ILE A 280 16.20 3.26 -12.13
C ILE A 280 16.31 1.76 -12.45
N ALA A 281 16.71 0.97 -11.47
CA ALA A 281 16.71 -0.48 -11.59
C ALA A 281 15.29 -1.00 -11.80
N LEU A 282 15.10 -1.90 -12.78
CA LEU A 282 13.79 -2.45 -13.13
C LEU A 282 12.98 -3.00 -11.95
N ALA A 283 13.64 -3.56 -10.94
CA ALA A 283 12.99 -4.12 -9.76
C ALA A 283 12.33 -3.06 -8.86
N GLU A 284 12.78 -1.80 -8.94
CA GLU A 284 12.33 -0.67 -8.12
C GLU A 284 11.41 0.28 -8.90
N ALA A 285 11.31 0.11 -10.20
CA ALA A 285 10.54 1.00 -11.06
C ALA A 285 9.02 0.87 -10.80
N GLU A 286 8.38 2.01 -10.51
CA GLU A 286 6.94 2.06 -10.27
C GLU A 286 6.11 2.09 -11.56
N PHE A 287 6.64 2.67 -12.63
CA PHE A 287 6.04 2.69 -13.96
C PHE A 287 7.02 2.16 -15.00
N ILE A 288 6.68 1.03 -15.61
CA ILE A 288 7.49 0.39 -16.63
C ILE A 288 6.76 0.39 -17.96
N ILE A 289 7.42 0.85 -19.01
CA ILE A 289 7.02 0.62 -20.41
C ILE A 289 7.94 -0.45 -20.99
N ALA A 290 7.37 -1.57 -21.41
CA ALA A 290 8.13 -2.74 -21.84
C ALA A 290 7.89 -3.09 -23.31
N GLY A 291 8.98 -3.17 -24.07
CA GLY A 291 8.96 -3.45 -25.50
C GLY A 291 9.13 -4.92 -25.87
N GLY A 292 8.29 -5.40 -26.78
CA GLY A 292 8.32 -6.74 -27.33
C GLY A 292 8.78 -6.82 -28.79
N ASN A 293 8.68 -8.01 -29.36
CA ASN A 293 8.99 -8.25 -30.77
C ASN A 293 8.01 -7.55 -31.73
N GLY A 294 6.85 -7.11 -31.24
CA GLY A 294 5.88 -6.35 -32.04
C GLY A 294 6.29 -4.90 -32.33
N ILE A 295 7.35 -4.38 -31.69
CA ILE A 295 7.84 -3.02 -31.94
C ILE A 295 8.66 -2.99 -33.23
N ARG A 296 8.28 -2.08 -34.13
CA ARG A 296 8.99 -1.82 -35.39
C ARG A 296 9.82 -0.55 -35.36
N ASP A 297 9.38 0.46 -34.63
CA ASP A 297 10.07 1.73 -34.46
C ASP A 297 10.47 1.89 -32.99
N TRP A 298 11.75 1.59 -32.72
CA TRP A 298 12.31 1.68 -31.37
C TRP A 298 12.63 3.11 -30.96
N ASP A 299 12.91 4.01 -31.91
CA ASP A 299 13.13 5.42 -31.60
C ASP A 299 11.86 6.06 -31.06
N LEU A 300 10.71 5.71 -31.66
CA LEU A 300 9.40 6.11 -31.14
C LEU A 300 9.12 5.51 -29.75
N PHE A 301 9.50 4.25 -29.52
CA PHE A 301 9.36 3.61 -28.20
C PHE A 301 10.16 4.36 -27.13
N HIS A 302 11.45 4.63 -27.39
CA HIS A 302 12.32 5.36 -26.45
C HIS A 302 11.81 6.77 -26.17
N ARG A 303 11.41 7.50 -27.22
CA ARG A 303 10.80 8.82 -27.07
C ARG A 303 9.52 8.77 -26.23
N THR A 304 8.69 7.74 -26.42
CA THR A 304 7.46 7.57 -25.62
C THR A 304 7.79 7.31 -24.16
N ALA A 305 8.79 6.47 -23.88
CA ALA A 305 9.25 6.21 -22.51
C ALA A 305 9.71 7.49 -21.81
N THR A 306 10.49 8.34 -22.50
CA THR A 306 10.91 9.65 -21.99
C THR A 306 9.73 10.57 -21.70
N VAL A 307 8.78 10.70 -22.62
CA VAL A 307 7.61 11.58 -22.46
C VAL A 307 6.68 11.11 -21.33
N LEU A 308 6.62 9.79 -21.12
CA LEU A 308 5.84 9.20 -20.03
C LEU A 308 6.58 9.16 -18.69
N HIS A 309 7.86 9.56 -18.65
CA HIS A 309 8.75 9.37 -17.49
C HIS A 309 8.77 7.91 -16.99
N ALA A 310 8.67 6.95 -17.91
CA ALA A 310 8.59 5.54 -17.60
C ALA A 310 9.95 4.87 -17.71
N THR A 311 10.24 3.94 -16.80
CA THR A 311 11.43 3.10 -16.89
C THR A 311 11.26 2.09 -18.02
N GLU A 312 12.21 2.03 -18.94
CA GLU A 312 12.14 1.08 -20.06
C GLU A 312 12.34 -0.36 -19.61
N GLY A 313 11.61 -1.29 -20.20
CA GLY A 313 11.82 -2.73 -20.07
C GLY A 313 11.74 -3.39 -21.45
N ALA A 314 12.12 -4.67 -21.51
CA ALA A 314 12.05 -5.43 -22.75
C ALA A 314 11.75 -6.90 -22.50
N SER A 315 11.06 -7.52 -23.45
CA SER A 315 10.99 -8.97 -23.54
C SER A 315 12.35 -9.57 -23.89
N ARG A 316 12.56 -10.84 -23.56
CA ARG A 316 13.77 -11.57 -23.98
C ARG A 316 14.02 -11.49 -25.49
N VAL A 317 12.97 -11.57 -26.32
CA VAL A 317 13.11 -11.52 -27.78
C VAL A 317 13.66 -10.17 -28.24
N ALA A 318 13.16 -9.06 -27.67
CA ALA A 318 13.66 -7.72 -27.98
C ALA A 318 15.14 -7.55 -27.58
N VAL A 319 15.53 -8.10 -26.43
CA VAL A 319 16.93 -8.10 -25.95
C VAL A 319 17.83 -8.96 -26.83
N ASP A 320 17.40 -10.18 -27.13
CA ASP A 320 18.18 -11.11 -27.95
C ASP A 320 18.31 -10.59 -29.41
N ASN A 321 17.36 -9.79 -29.89
CA ASN A 321 17.44 -9.06 -31.18
C ASN A 321 18.32 -7.80 -31.13
N GLY A 322 18.87 -7.43 -29.97
CA GLY A 322 19.77 -6.29 -29.81
C GLY A 322 19.08 -4.92 -29.66
N HIS A 323 17.76 -4.87 -29.50
CA HIS A 323 17.04 -3.61 -29.31
C HIS A 323 17.17 -3.02 -27.90
N MET A 324 17.56 -3.83 -26.92
CA MET A 324 17.63 -3.42 -25.53
C MET A 324 18.71 -4.22 -24.79
N PRO A 325 19.47 -3.63 -23.84
CA PRO A 325 20.48 -4.37 -23.08
C PRO A 325 19.87 -5.40 -22.12
N ARG A 326 20.66 -6.43 -21.77
CA ARG A 326 20.18 -7.55 -20.92
C ARG A 326 19.63 -7.14 -19.55
N PHE A 327 20.13 -6.08 -18.94
CA PHE A 327 19.64 -5.63 -17.62
C PHE A 327 18.21 -5.08 -17.68
N ARG A 328 17.69 -4.79 -18.88
CA ARG A 328 16.31 -4.39 -19.13
C ARG A 328 15.36 -5.56 -19.43
N GLN A 329 15.87 -6.79 -19.41
CA GLN A 329 15.05 -7.96 -19.70
C GLN A 329 14.10 -8.27 -18.54
N VAL A 330 12.80 -8.37 -18.83
CA VAL A 330 11.77 -8.80 -17.87
C VAL A 330 11.38 -10.26 -18.12
N GLY A 331 11.18 -11.03 -17.04
CA GLY A 331 10.71 -12.41 -17.09
C GLY A 331 11.47 -13.37 -16.17
N ALA A 332 11.14 -14.65 -16.22
CA ALA A 332 11.66 -15.69 -15.33
C ALA A 332 13.20 -15.79 -15.33
N THR A 333 13.83 -15.53 -16.47
CA THR A 333 15.30 -15.50 -16.64
C THR A 333 15.88 -14.08 -16.68
N GLY A 334 15.07 -13.06 -16.41
CA GLY A 334 15.45 -11.66 -16.31
C GLY A 334 15.07 -11.09 -14.95
N THR A 335 14.72 -9.81 -14.91
CA THR A 335 14.28 -9.13 -13.71
C THR A 335 12.80 -9.40 -13.44
N TRP A 336 12.49 -9.72 -12.19
CA TRP A 336 11.12 -9.77 -11.69
C TRP A 336 10.73 -8.37 -11.21
N VAL A 337 9.54 -7.92 -11.57
CA VAL A 337 9.10 -6.53 -11.36
C VAL A 337 7.74 -6.49 -10.68
N ALA A 338 7.59 -5.51 -9.79
CA ALA A 338 6.37 -5.27 -9.01
C ALA A 338 5.86 -3.84 -9.20
N ALA A 339 5.90 -3.35 -10.45
CA ALA A 339 5.49 -2.00 -10.81
C ALA A 339 4.00 -1.75 -10.50
N LYS A 340 3.68 -0.49 -10.16
CA LYS A 340 2.30 -0.01 -10.05
C LYS A 340 1.60 -0.10 -11.41
N VAL A 341 2.30 0.31 -12.47
CA VAL A 341 1.82 0.23 -13.86
C VAL A 341 2.87 -0.44 -14.74
N TYR A 342 2.44 -1.44 -15.50
CA TYR A 342 3.25 -2.14 -16.50
C TYR A 342 2.58 -2.03 -17.87
N LEU A 343 3.15 -1.23 -18.76
CA LEU A 343 2.67 -1.04 -20.13
C LEU A 343 3.44 -1.97 -21.07
N ALA A 344 2.82 -3.08 -21.46
CA ALA A 344 3.38 -4.06 -22.39
C ALA A 344 3.05 -3.68 -23.84
N VAL A 345 4.07 -3.36 -24.64
CA VAL A 345 3.92 -2.93 -26.05
C VAL A 345 4.48 -4.00 -26.97
N GLY A 346 3.62 -4.65 -27.76
CA GLY A 346 4.02 -5.67 -28.72
C GLY A 346 4.60 -6.94 -28.07
N ILE A 347 4.20 -7.26 -26.84
CA ILE A 347 4.63 -8.46 -26.10
C ILE A 347 3.50 -9.50 -26.15
N SER A 348 3.79 -10.72 -26.61
CA SER A 348 2.80 -11.81 -26.72
C SER A 348 2.43 -12.45 -25.37
N GLY A 349 3.32 -12.36 -24.37
CA GLY A 349 3.06 -12.86 -23.02
C GLY A 349 3.37 -14.34 -22.82
N ALA A 350 4.52 -14.83 -23.31
CA ALA A 350 5.00 -16.17 -22.97
C ALA A 350 5.03 -16.36 -21.43
N ILE A 351 4.76 -17.59 -20.95
CA ILE A 351 4.65 -17.92 -19.52
C ILE A 351 5.84 -17.38 -18.72
N GLN A 352 7.05 -17.44 -19.28
CA GLN A 352 8.27 -16.95 -18.66
C GLN A 352 8.24 -15.44 -18.46
N HIS A 353 7.69 -14.67 -19.42
CA HIS A 353 7.52 -13.23 -19.27
C HIS A 353 6.47 -12.91 -18.21
N LEU A 354 5.33 -13.60 -18.25
CA LEU A 354 4.22 -13.39 -17.32
C LEU A 354 4.60 -13.66 -15.86
N GLN A 355 5.46 -14.65 -15.62
CA GLN A 355 6.01 -14.92 -14.28
C GLN A 355 6.75 -13.70 -13.71
N GLY A 356 7.53 -12.99 -14.54
CA GLY A 356 8.31 -11.82 -14.10
C GLY A 356 7.45 -10.60 -13.77
N ILE A 357 6.22 -10.52 -14.29
CA ILE A 357 5.28 -9.42 -14.01
C ILE A 357 4.12 -9.84 -13.10
N GLY A 358 4.22 -11.01 -12.47
CA GLY A 358 3.13 -11.58 -11.67
C GLY A 358 2.67 -10.68 -10.51
N GLN A 359 3.57 -9.83 -10.00
CA GLN A 359 3.31 -8.91 -8.89
C GLN A 359 2.95 -7.48 -9.33
N CYS A 360 2.88 -7.19 -10.64
CA CYS A 360 2.47 -5.87 -11.12
C CYS A 360 0.98 -5.62 -10.84
N ASN A 361 0.66 -4.43 -10.31
CA ASN A 361 -0.70 -4.08 -9.90
C ASN A 361 -1.62 -3.84 -11.11
N LYS A 362 -1.21 -2.97 -12.04
CA LYS A 362 -1.93 -2.70 -13.29
C LYS A 362 -1.09 -3.07 -14.49
N VAL A 363 -1.60 -3.96 -15.32
CA VAL A 363 -0.98 -4.35 -16.59
C VAL A 363 -1.81 -3.81 -17.74
N ILE A 364 -1.20 -3.04 -18.61
CA ILE A 364 -1.81 -2.51 -19.83
C ILE A 364 -1.13 -3.18 -21.02
N ALA A 365 -1.89 -3.72 -21.98
CA ALA A 365 -1.34 -4.36 -23.17
C ALA A 365 -1.71 -3.58 -24.43
N ILE A 366 -0.72 -3.30 -25.28
CA ILE A 366 -0.89 -2.83 -26.65
C ILE A 366 -0.38 -3.94 -27.56
N ASN A 367 -1.29 -4.58 -28.30
CA ASN A 367 -0.93 -5.66 -29.20
C ASN A 367 -1.92 -5.75 -30.36
N THR A 368 -1.46 -6.08 -31.56
CA THR A 368 -2.34 -6.32 -32.71
C THR A 368 -3.07 -7.65 -32.62
N ASP A 369 -2.55 -8.60 -31.83
CA ASP A 369 -3.15 -9.92 -31.62
C ASP A 369 -4.05 -9.93 -30.37
N PRO A 370 -5.39 -10.01 -30.52
CA PRO A 370 -6.32 -10.06 -29.39
C PRO A 370 -6.26 -11.39 -28.62
N ASP A 371 -5.72 -12.46 -29.20
CA ASP A 371 -5.72 -13.79 -28.59
C ASP A 371 -4.44 -14.10 -27.80
N CYS A 372 -3.48 -13.17 -27.77
CA CYS A 372 -2.21 -13.37 -27.08
C CYS A 372 -2.38 -13.40 -25.54
N ASP A 373 -1.50 -14.13 -24.86
CA ASP A 373 -1.61 -14.36 -23.42
C ASP A 373 -1.37 -13.09 -22.58
N MET A 374 -0.63 -12.11 -23.12
CA MET A 374 -0.48 -10.79 -22.49
C MET A 374 -1.82 -10.05 -22.43
N VAL A 375 -2.61 -10.08 -23.50
CA VAL A 375 -3.95 -9.44 -23.53
C VAL A 375 -4.90 -10.09 -22.52
N LYS A 376 -4.80 -11.41 -22.32
CA LYS A 376 -5.57 -12.14 -21.29
C LYS A 376 -5.15 -11.78 -19.86
N ARG A 377 -3.87 -11.45 -19.64
CA ARG A 377 -3.35 -11.04 -18.34
C ARG A 377 -3.65 -9.57 -18.02
N ALA A 378 -3.80 -8.72 -19.03
CA ALA A 378 -3.89 -7.28 -18.84
C ALA A 378 -5.22 -6.85 -18.18
N ASP A 379 -5.13 -5.80 -17.35
CA ASP A 379 -6.27 -5.09 -16.78
C ASP A 379 -6.94 -4.18 -17.83
N LEU A 380 -6.16 -3.72 -18.82
CA LEU A 380 -6.62 -2.94 -19.97
C LEU A 380 -5.86 -3.40 -21.22
N SER A 381 -6.59 -3.67 -22.30
CA SER A 381 -6.02 -4.10 -23.57
C SER A 381 -6.45 -3.20 -24.72
N ILE A 382 -5.48 -2.80 -25.55
CA ILE A 382 -5.67 -1.99 -26.75
C ILE A 382 -5.22 -2.85 -27.93
N ILE A 383 -6.17 -3.15 -28.82
CA ILE A 383 -5.95 -3.98 -30.00
C ILE A 383 -5.73 -3.10 -31.21
N ASP A 384 -4.49 -2.64 -31.40
CA ASP A 384 -4.10 -1.76 -32.49
C ASP A 384 -2.58 -1.79 -32.72
N ASP A 385 -2.12 -1.12 -33.77
CA ASP A 385 -0.71 -0.94 -34.07
C ASP A 385 -0.02 -0.07 -33.01
N SER A 386 1.15 -0.55 -32.55
CA SER A 386 1.92 0.13 -31.51
C SER A 386 2.33 1.55 -31.89
N GLN A 387 2.67 1.84 -33.14
CA GLN A 387 3.15 3.17 -33.54
C GLN A 387 2.02 4.20 -33.47
N THR A 388 0.82 3.83 -33.91
CA THR A 388 -0.38 4.69 -33.81
C THR A 388 -0.64 5.06 -32.36
N ILE A 389 -0.63 4.07 -31.46
CA ILE A 389 -0.93 4.29 -30.05
C ILE A 389 0.18 5.07 -29.34
N LEU A 390 1.45 4.74 -29.57
CA LEU A 390 2.59 5.45 -28.98
C LEU A 390 2.62 6.92 -29.41
N THR A 391 2.33 7.21 -30.69
CA THR A 391 2.23 8.59 -31.20
C THR A 391 1.09 9.34 -30.52
N ALA A 392 -0.09 8.74 -30.44
CA ALA A 392 -1.24 9.35 -29.76
C ALA A 392 -0.99 9.60 -28.26
N LEU A 393 -0.24 8.71 -27.60
CA LEU A 393 0.17 8.90 -26.19
C LEU A 393 1.11 10.10 -26.03
N ILE A 394 2.09 10.25 -26.92
CA ILE A 394 2.98 11.41 -26.92
C ILE A 394 2.18 12.70 -27.11
N ASP A 395 1.31 12.75 -28.12
CA ASP A 395 0.51 13.94 -28.42
C ASP A 395 -0.43 14.31 -27.25
N ALA A 396 -1.04 13.30 -26.62
CA ALA A 396 -1.89 13.50 -25.44
C ALA A 396 -1.11 14.04 -24.23
N MET A 397 0.14 13.61 -24.05
CA MET A 397 0.99 14.10 -22.97
C MET A 397 1.50 15.52 -23.23
N GLN A 398 1.84 15.84 -24.49
CA GLN A 398 2.33 17.16 -24.87
C GLN A 398 1.23 18.24 -24.90
N SER A 399 -0.03 17.83 -25.14
CA SER A 399 -1.19 18.74 -25.10
C SER A 399 -1.69 19.02 -23.68
N ARG A 400 -1.21 18.31 -22.66
CA ARG A 400 -1.47 18.66 -21.26
C ARG A 400 -0.63 19.88 -20.88
N ASN A 401 -1.28 20.90 -20.31
CA ASN A 401 -0.61 22.13 -19.89
C ASN A 401 0.46 21.82 -18.82
N PRO A 402 1.59 22.54 -18.82
CA PRO A 402 2.69 22.29 -17.90
C PRO A 402 2.36 22.51 -16.40
N GLY A 403 1.17 23.02 -16.07
CA GLY A 403 0.67 23.15 -14.70
C GLY A 403 0.10 21.86 -14.07
N ASP A 404 -0.10 20.79 -14.85
CA ASP A 404 -0.60 19.49 -14.36
C ASP A 404 0.54 18.48 -14.05
N HIS A 405 1.81 18.87 -14.23
CA HIS A 405 2.96 17.98 -14.05
C HIS A 405 3.31 17.63 -12.58
N GLU A 406 2.66 18.26 -11.59
CA GLU A 406 2.87 17.92 -10.17
C GLU A 406 2.18 16.61 -9.74
N ASP A 407 1.30 16.04 -10.55
CA ASP A 407 0.43 14.93 -10.14
C ASP A 407 0.97 13.51 -10.44
N VAL A 408 2.25 13.35 -10.83
CA VAL A 408 2.86 12.04 -11.16
C VAL A 408 4.19 11.76 -10.44
N ALA A 409 4.55 12.52 -9.40
CA ALA A 409 5.71 12.23 -8.55
C ALA A 409 5.33 11.59 -7.22
#